data_AF-K5YPG0-F1
#
_entry.id   AF-K5YPG0-F1
#
_cell.length_a   1.000
_cell.length_b   1.000
_cell.length_c   1.000
_cell.angle_alpha   90.00
_cell.angle_beta   90.00
_cell.angle_gamma   90.00
#
_symmetry.space_group_name_H-M   'P 1'
#
loop_
_entity.id
_entity.type
_entity.pdbx_description
1 polymer ?
#
loop_
_entity_poly.entity_id
_entity_poly.type
_entity_poly.pdbx_seq_one_letter_code
_entity_poly.pdbx_strand_id
1 'polypeptide(L)'
;MPLSRQVVALLLQVRDMSGDSEWVFPSFQRVSVISGNAVNSLIKRAGYEGGQSAYGLRSCFSFIMKKRNRMDSYVIELMLPPSDEVASA
;
A
#
# COMPACT_ATOMS: atom_id res chain seq x y z
N MET A 1 -1.76 -13.40 0.40
CA MET A 1 -0.33 -13.02 0.51
C MET A 1 0.09 -13.05 1.96
N PRO A 2 1.21 -13.68 2.33
CA PRO A 2 1.72 -13.64 3.70
C PRO A 2 2.24 -12.23 4.03
N LEU A 3 1.89 -11.71 5.21
CA LEU A 3 2.39 -10.43 5.71
C LEU A 3 3.67 -10.64 6.53
N SER A 4 4.63 -9.74 6.39
CA SER A 4 5.82 -9.77 7.25
C SER A 4 5.43 -9.41 8.69
N ARG A 5 6.23 -9.87 9.67
CA ARG A 5 6.03 -9.51 11.08
C ARG A 5 5.99 -7.99 11.29
N GLN A 6 6.77 -7.24 10.52
CA GLN A 6 6.80 -5.77 10.56
C GLN A 6 5.47 -5.18 10.10
N VAL A 7 4.91 -5.67 8.99
CA VAL A 7 3.61 -5.20 8.50
C VAL A 7 2.49 -5.53 9.49
N VAL A 8 2.50 -6.73 10.06
CA VAL A 8 1.52 -7.12 11.10
C VAL A 8 1.60 -6.17 12.30
N ALA A 9 2.80 -5.88 12.81
CA ALA A 9 2.97 -4.94 13.92
C ALA A 9 2.43 -3.54 13.60
N LEU A 10 2.69 -3.02 12.39
CA LEU A 10 2.15 -1.74 11.94
C LEU A 10 0.62 -1.75 11.84
N LEU A 11 0.03 -2.82 11.30
CA LEU A 11 -1.43 -2.92 11.18
C LEU A 11 -2.12 -3.00 12.55
N LEU A 12 -1.50 -3.63 13.54
CA LEU A 12 -2.01 -3.65 14.90
C LEU A 12 -2.01 -2.25 15.52
N GLN A 13 -0.93 -1.48 15.33
CA GLN A 13 -0.88 -0.08 15.78
C GLN A 13 -1.93 0.79 15.07
N VAL A 14 -2.11 0.60 13.76
CA VAL A 14 -3.13 1.32 13.00
C VAL A 14 -4.54 0.97 13.49
N ARG A 15 -4.81 -0.31 13.78
CA ARG A 15 -6.11 -0.75 14.32
C ARG A 15 -6.45 -0.02 15.63
N ASP A 16 -5.48 0.13 16.52
CA ASP A 16 -5.68 0.84 17.79
C ASP A 16 -6.00 2.33 17.56
N MET A 17 -5.54 2.92 16.44
CA MET A 17 -5.86 4.29 16.03
C MET A 17 -7.20 4.41 15.28
N SER A 18 -7.65 3.34 14.61
CA SER A 18 -8.88 3.33 13.80
C SER A 18 -10.17 3.18 14.62
N GLY A 19 -10.07 2.91 15.93
CA GLY A 19 -11.20 2.81 16.84
C GLY A 19 -12.15 1.66 16.49
N ASP A 20 -13.45 1.91 16.56
CA ASP A 20 -14.51 0.91 16.26
C ASP A 20 -14.79 0.74 14.75
N SER A 21 -13.92 1.25 13.88
CA SER A 21 -14.13 1.10 12.44
C SER A 21 -13.91 -0.34 11.98
N GLU A 22 -14.79 -0.81 11.08
CA GLU A 22 -14.59 -2.07 10.35
C GLU A 22 -13.38 -2.01 9.40
N TRP A 23 -12.93 -0.80 9.04
CA TRP A 23 -11.86 -0.58 8.08
C TRP A 23 -10.52 -0.32 8.77
N VAL A 24 -9.44 -0.89 8.24
CA VAL A 24 -8.07 -0.60 8.71
C VAL A 24 -7.70 0.86 8.44
N PHE A 25 -8.11 1.40 7.28
CA PHE A 25 -7.87 2.79 6.89
C PHE A 25 -9.20 3.52 6.65
N PRO A 26 -9.88 3.96 7.72
CA PRO A 26 -11.15 4.66 7.60
C PRO A 26 -10.95 6.11 7.14
N SER A 27 -11.95 6.64 6.44
CA SER A 27 -12.07 8.07 6.20
C SER A 27 -12.56 8.77 7.47
N PHE A 28 -11.95 9.89 7.84
CA PHE A 28 -12.42 10.73 8.94
C PHE A 28 -13.67 11.54 8.59
N GLN A 29 -13.99 11.67 7.30
CA GLN A 29 -15.07 12.54 6.83
C GLN A 29 -16.38 11.79 6.57
N ARG A 30 -16.32 10.47 6.36
CA ARG A 30 -17.46 9.62 5.97
C ARG A 30 -17.28 8.23 6.54
N VAL A 31 -18.36 7.50 6.74
CA VAL A 31 -18.34 6.07 7.10
C VAL A 31 -17.96 5.25 5.85
N SER A 32 -16.71 5.38 5.42
CA SER A 32 -16.16 4.73 4.23
C SER A 32 -14.65 4.54 4.41
N VAL A 33 -14.03 3.77 3.51
CA VAL A 33 -12.57 3.73 3.38
C VAL A 33 -12.02 5.08 2.88
N ILE A 34 -10.72 5.31 3.09
CA ILE A 34 -10.01 6.44 2.47
C ILE A 34 -10.18 6.43 0.95
N SER A 35 -10.20 7.61 0.33
CA SER A 35 -10.23 7.70 -1.14
C SER A 35 -8.91 7.22 -1.75
N GLY A 36 -8.93 6.79 -3.03
CA GLY A 36 -7.71 6.39 -3.74
C GLY A 36 -6.63 7.49 -3.75
N ASN A 37 -7.03 8.76 -3.71
CA ASN A 37 -6.12 9.90 -3.67
C ASN A 37 -5.57 10.21 -2.27
N ALA A 38 -6.18 9.70 -1.19
CA ALA A 38 -5.76 10.01 0.17
C ALA A 38 -4.31 9.59 0.44
N VAL A 39 -3.87 8.47 -0.13
CA VAL A 39 -2.49 7.98 -0.02
C VAL A 39 -1.51 8.94 -0.72
N ASN A 40 -1.86 9.43 -1.91
CA ASN A 40 -1.03 10.43 -2.61
C ASN A 40 -0.95 11.74 -1.83
N SER A 41 -2.06 12.20 -1.25
CA SER A 41 -2.08 13.38 -0.37
C SER A 41 -1.24 13.17 0.90
N LEU A 42 -1.18 11.96 1.44
CA LEU A 42 -0.28 11.62 2.56
C LEU A 42 1.19 11.70 2.14
N ILE A 43 1.55 11.10 1.00
CA ILE A 43 2.92 11.11 0.46
C ILE A 43 3.40 12.55 0.23
N LYS A 44 2.55 13.41 -0.33
CA LYS A 44 2.83 14.84 -0.49
C LYS A 44 3.08 15.53 0.85
N ARG A 45 2.20 15.33 1.83
CA ARG A 45 2.34 15.89 3.18
C ARG A 45 3.57 15.38 3.93
N ALA A 46 4.04 14.18 3.61
CA ALA A 46 5.29 13.63 4.13
C ALA A 46 6.56 14.22 3.47
N GLY A 47 6.41 15.13 2.49
CA GLY A 47 7.52 15.81 1.81
C GLY A 47 8.04 15.10 0.56
N TYR A 48 7.34 14.08 0.06
CA TYR A 48 7.73 13.32 -1.13
C TYR A 48 6.95 13.73 -2.40
N GLU A 49 6.45 14.97 -2.43
CA GLU A 49 5.74 15.48 -3.61
C GLU A 49 6.63 15.44 -4.86
N GLY A 50 6.09 14.94 -5.98
CA GLY A 50 6.80 14.80 -7.25
C GLY A 50 7.85 13.69 -7.29
N GLY A 51 8.28 13.16 -6.15
CA GLY A 51 9.26 12.06 -6.05
C GLY A 51 8.65 10.68 -5.85
N GLN A 52 7.46 10.59 -5.24
CA GLN A 52 6.76 9.31 -5.01
C GLN A 52 5.25 9.43 -5.21
N SER A 53 4.62 8.28 -5.46
CA SER A 53 3.17 8.11 -5.52
C SER A 53 2.76 6.76 -4.96
N ALA A 54 1.47 6.57 -4.70
CA ALA A 54 0.93 5.27 -4.29
C ALA A 54 1.31 4.16 -5.29
N TYR A 55 1.32 4.48 -6.59
CA TYR A 55 1.77 3.56 -7.63
C TYR A 55 3.29 3.35 -7.60
N GLY A 56 4.06 4.39 -7.30
CA GLY A 56 5.51 4.32 -7.13
C GLY A 56 5.94 3.30 -6.06
N LEU A 57 5.18 3.18 -4.97
CA LEU A 57 5.44 2.18 -3.91
C LEU A 57 5.43 0.74 -4.45
N ARG A 58 4.50 0.43 -5.36
CA ARG A 58 4.36 -0.87 -5.99
C ARG A 58 5.56 -1.18 -6.90
N SER A 59 5.97 -0.19 -7.70
CA SER A 59 7.18 -0.30 -8.53
C SER A 59 8.43 -0.47 -7.69
N CYS A 60 8.55 0.25 -6.57
CA CYS A 60 9.63 0.08 -5.62
C CYS A 60 9.66 -1.33 -5.01
N PHE A 61 8.50 -1.90 -4.63
CA PHE A 61 8.43 -3.27 -4.13
C PHE A 61 8.96 -4.27 -5.15
N SER A 62 8.47 -4.23 -6.39
CA SER A 62 8.92 -5.13 -7.48
C SER A 62 10.43 -5.01 -7.70
N PHE A 63 10.95 -3.77 -7.80
CA PHE A 63 12.38 -3.53 -7.99
C PHE A 63 13.24 -4.07 -6.84
N ILE A 64 12.89 -3.73 -5.60
CA ILE A 64 13.65 -4.15 -4.40
C ILE A 64 13.64 -5.67 -4.26
N MET A 65 12.47 -6.30 -4.42
CA MET A 65 12.32 -7.75 -4.26
C MET A 65 13.06 -8.51 -5.36
N LYS A 66 12.93 -8.10 -6.63
CA LYS A 66 13.68 -8.73 -7.74
C LYS A 66 15.19 -8.55 -7.62
N LYS A 67 15.64 -7.39 -7.13
CA LYS A 67 17.07 -7.13 -6.90
C LYS A 67 17.63 -8.06 -5.81
N ARG A 68 16.86 -8.34 -4.77
CA ARG A 68 17.27 -9.19 -3.64
C ARG A 68 17.15 -10.68 -3.94
N ASN A 69 16.09 -11.09 -4.64
CA ASN A 69 15.76 -12.49 -4.93
C ASN A 69 15.51 -12.69 -6.43
N ARG A 70 16.58 -12.73 -7.22
CA ARG A 70 16.49 -12.87 -8.69
C ARG A 70 15.80 -14.15 -9.16
N MET A 71 15.84 -15.23 -8.37
CA MET A 71 15.26 -16.53 -8.73
C MET A 71 13.75 -16.61 -8.50
N ASP A 72 13.15 -15.68 -7.77
CA ASP A 72 11.74 -15.71 -7.37
C ASP A 72 10.86 -14.73 -8.17
N SER A 73 11.33 -14.25 -9.33
CA SER A 73 10.65 -13.18 -10.07
C SER A 73 9.20 -13.52 -10.41
N TYR A 74 8.89 -14.78 -10.72
CA TYR A 74 7.52 -15.22 -11.01
C TYR A 74 6.62 -15.13 -9.78
N VAL A 75 7.11 -15.55 -8.61
CA VAL A 75 6.38 -15.47 -7.34
C VAL A 75 6.16 -14.01 -6.96
N ILE A 76 7.16 -13.15 -7.15
CA ILE A 76 7.07 -11.71 -6.86
C ILE A 76 5.98 -11.06 -7.71
N GLU A 77 5.91 -11.36 -9.01
CA GLU A 77 4.83 -10.87 -9.88
C GLU A 77 3.46 -11.38 -9.43
N LEU A 78 3.36 -12.61 -8.94
CA LEU A 78 2.10 -13.13 -8.40
C LEU A 78 1.66 -12.40 -7.12
N MET A 79 2.60 -11.80 -6.36
CA MET A 79 2.29 -10.97 -5.19
C MET A 79 1.69 -9.60 -5.52
N LEU A 80 1.79 -9.21 -6.78
CA LEU A 80 1.45 -7.91 -7.31
C LEU A 80 0.18 -8.09 -8.18
N PRO A 81 -0.94 -7.35 -7.95
CA PRO A 81 -2.12 -7.42 -8.84
C PRO A 81 -1.78 -7.23 -10.32
N PRO A 82 -2.53 -7.79 -11.29
CA PRO A 82 -2.24 -7.62 -12.71
C PRO A 82 -2.20 -6.14 -13.12
N SER A 83 -1.25 -5.77 -13.98
CA SER A 83 -1.06 -4.39 -14.46
C SER A 83 -2.25 -3.84 -15.26
N ASP A 84 -3.07 -4.72 -15.83
CA ASP A 84 -4.11 -4.39 -16.81
C ASP A 84 -5.50 -4.15 -16.20
N GLU A 85 -5.66 -4.21 -14.88
CA GLU A 85 -7.00 -4.26 -14.25
C GLU A 85 -7.38 -3.03 -13.39
N VAL A 86 -6.65 -1.91 -13.48
CA VAL A 86 -6.96 -0.72 -12.66
C VAL A 86 -7.28 0.55 -13.46
N ALA A 87 -7.54 0.42 -14.75
CA ALA A 87 -8.17 1.48 -15.56
C ALA A 87 -9.72 1.39 -15.48
N SER A 88 -10.29 1.41 -14.28
CA SER A 88 -11.71 1.76 -14.01
C SER A 88 -12.11 1.34 -12.60
N ALA A 89 -11.89 2.21 -11.60
CA ALA A 89 -12.67 2.24 -10.36
C ALA A 89 -12.54 3.62 -9.71
#